data_AF-A0A950UIW0-F1
#
_entry.id   AF-A0A950UIW0-F1
#
_cell.length_a   1.000
_cell.length_b   1.000
_cell.length_c   1.000
_cell.angle_alpha   90.00
_cell.angle_beta   90.00
_cell.angle_gamma   90.00
#
_symmetry.space_group_name_H-M   'P 1'
#
loop_
_entity.id
_entity.type
_entity.pdbx_description
1 polymer ?
#
loop_
_entity_poly.entity_id
_entity_poly.type
_entity_poly.pdbx_seq_one_letter_code
_entity_poly.pdbx_strand_id
1 'polypeptide(L)'
;MSDLKVSYDRLEESSKNLKRIQYELEHTGDHQRDIRGILGSGDIAHAMDDFANNWDYHRHKLLDQAKAMQEATEKTVEAFGDLETKLSSDLKGSGKK
;
A
#
# COMPACT_ATOMS: atom_id res chain seq x y z
N MET A 1 -27.78 -15.25 -11.50
CA MET A 1 -27.13 -13.92 -11.47
C MET A 1 -25.73 -14.11 -10.91
N SER A 2 -24.73 -14.13 -11.77
CA SER A 2 -23.32 -14.26 -11.41
C SER A 2 -22.54 -13.50 -12.48
N ASP A 3 -22.50 -12.18 -12.38
CA ASP A 3 -21.70 -11.38 -13.32
C ASP A 3 -20.68 -10.48 -12.63
N LEU A 4 -20.54 -10.61 -11.31
CA LEU A 4 -19.44 -10.03 -10.57
C LEU A 4 -18.77 -11.13 -9.74
N LYS A 5 -17.71 -11.72 -10.29
CA LYS A 5 -16.83 -12.62 -9.55
C LYS A 5 -15.66 -11.80 -9.03
N VAL A 6 -15.84 -11.19 -7.88
CA VAL A 6 -14.75 -10.51 -7.17
C VAL A 6 -13.79 -11.59 -6.68
N SER A 7 -12.55 -11.53 -7.14
CA SER A 7 -11.50 -12.43 -6.64
C SER A 7 -10.96 -11.85 -5.35
N TYR A 8 -11.65 -12.13 -4.24
CA TYR A 8 -11.23 -11.71 -2.90
C TYR A 8 -9.79 -12.15 -2.61
N ASP A 9 -9.39 -13.34 -3.04
CA ASP A 9 -8.01 -13.83 -2.92
C ASP A 9 -6.97 -12.89 -3.55
N ARG A 10 -7.26 -12.35 -4.75
CA ARG A 10 -6.35 -11.41 -5.43
C ARG A 10 -6.32 -10.04 -4.77
N LEU A 11 -7.45 -9.58 -4.23
CA LEU A 11 -7.52 -8.34 -3.46
C LEU A 11 -6.73 -8.46 -2.15
N GLU A 12 -6.84 -9.61 -1.47
CA GLU A 12 -6.09 -9.90 -0.25
C GLU A 12 -4.58 -9.99 -0.53
N GLU A 13 -4.19 -10.68 -1.60
CA GLU A 13 -2.80 -10.75 -2.05
C GLU A 13 -2.24 -9.37 -2.40
N SER A 14 -3.02 -8.56 -3.13
CA SER A 14 -2.62 -7.18 -3.47
C SER A 14 -2.45 -6.32 -2.22
N SER A 15 -3.35 -6.45 -1.24
CA SER A 15 -3.25 -5.75 0.06
C SER A 15 -1.99 -6.18 0.83
N LYS A 16 -1.68 -7.48 0.89
CA LYS A 16 -0.44 -7.99 1.53
C LYS A 16 0.81 -7.44 0.86
N ASN A 17 0.84 -7.45 -0.47
CA ASN A 17 1.96 -6.91 -1.25
C ASN A 17 2.14 -5.41 -1.04
N LEU A 18 1.04 -4.65 -0.97
CA LEU A 18 1.07 -3.22 -0.69
C LEU A 18 1.60 -2.90 0.71
N LYS A 19 1.14 -3.64 1.72
CA LYS A 19 1.66 -3.53 3.09
C LYS A 19 3.16 -3.80 3.15
N ARG A 20 3.64 -4.81 2.41
CA ARG A 20 5.06 -5.10 2.32
C ARG A 20 5.83 -3.96 1.66
N ILE A 21 5.37 -3.43 0.54
CA ILE A 21 6.01 -2.30 -0.15
C ILE A 21 6.07 -1.08 0.78
N GLN A 22 4.99 -0.76 1.49
CA GLN A 22 4.97 0.33 2.46
C GLN A 22 6.00 0.12 3.56
N TYR A 23 6.06 -1.08 4.14
CA TYR A 23 7.03 -1.41 5.17
C TYR A 23 8.46 -1.21 4.70
N GLU A 24 8.83 -1.76 3.53
CA GLU A 24 10.19 -1.62 2.99
C GLU A 24 10.54 -0.15 2.73
N LEU A 25 9.61 0.62 2.13
CA LEU A 25 9.81 2.04 1.85
C LEU A 25 9.91 2.89 3.13
N GLU A 26 9.19 2.55 4.20
CA GLU A 26 9.31 3.25 5.49
C GLU A 26 10.69 3.04 6.12
N HIS A 27 11.26 1.83 6.01
CA HIS A 27 12.49 1.44 6.71
C HIS A 27 13.79 1.63 5.89
N THR A 28 13.72 2.09 4.64
CA THR A 28 14.91 2.29 3.79
C THR A 28 15.62 3.64 4.03
N GLY A 29 15.04 4.56 4.81
CA GLY A 29 15.53 5.95 4.94
C GLY A 29 16.72 6.16 5.90
N ASP A 30 16.91 5.27 6.89
CA ASP A 30 17.75 5.60 8.05
C ASP A 30 19.26 5.64 7.76
N HIS A 31 19.72 4.98 6.69
CA HIS A 31 21.15 4.77 6.47
C HIS A 31 21.89 5.97 5.86
N GLN A 32 21.23 6.94 5.24
CA GLN A 32 21.93 8.00 4.49
C GLN A 32 22.71 8.98 5.36
N ARG A 33 22.22 9.31 6.56
CA ARG A 33 22.94 10.23 7.47
C ARG A 33 24.23 9.61 8.00
N ASP A 34 24.30 8.29 8.11
CA ASP A 34 25.43 7.56 8.68
C ASP A 34 26.68 7.58 7.77
N ILE A 35 26.46 7.68 6.44
CA ILE A 35 27.55 7.58 5.44
C ILE A 35 28.14 8.96 5.14
N ARG A 36 27.49 10.06 5.52
CA ARG A 36 27.90 11.44 5.19
C ARG A 36 29.32 11.77 5.68
N GLY A 37 29.73 11.24 6.83
CA GLY A 37 31.08 11.44 7.38
C GLY A 37 32.17 10.63 6.68
N ILE A 38 31.80 9.64 5.85
CA ILE A 38 32.74 8.68 5.22
C ILE A 38 33.05 9.08 3.77
N LEU A 39 32.18 9.86 3.12
CA LEU A 39 32.20 10.10 1.67
C LEU A 39 33.35 10.99 1.15
N GLY A 40 34.23 11.47 2.04
CA GLY A 40 35.41 12.22 1.64
C GLY A 40 35.04 13.54 0.95
N SER A 41 35.79 13.90 -0.11
CA SER A 41 35.75 15.20 -0.82
C SER A 41 34.36 15.85 -0.89
N GLY A 42 34.32 17.19 -0.74
CA GLY A 42 33.09 17.98 -0.67
C GLY A 42 32.08 17.72 -1.79
N ASP A 43 32.53 17.46 -3.02
CA ASP A 43 31.65 17.22 -4.17
C ASP A 43 30.86 15.92 -4.05
N ILE A 44 31.49 14.84 -3.57
CA ILE A 44 30.82 13.53 -3.36
C ILE A 44 29.84 13.64 -2.19
N ALA A 45 30.24 14.32 -1.12
CA ALA A 45 29.38 14.56 0.03
C ALA A 45 28.14 15.38 -0.36
N HIS A 46 28.30 16.38 -1.24
CA HIS A 46 27.19 17.19 -1.73
C HIS A 46 26.26 16.40 -2.65
N ALA A 47 26.80 15.65 -3.62
CA ALA A 47 26.00 14.82 -4.52
C ALA A 47 25.20 13.75 -3.76
N MET A 48 25.77 13.18 -2.69
CA MET A 48 25.05 12.23 -1.85
C MET A 48 23.95 12.91 -1.02
N ASP A 49 24.18 14.12 -0.52
CA ASP A 49 23.15 14.89 0.21
C ASP A 49 21.97 15.21 -0.71
N ASP A 50 22.23 15.63 -1.95
CA ASP A 50 21.18 15.89 -2.95
C ASP A 50 20.40 14.62 -3.30
N PHE A 51 21.12 13.51 -3.51
CA PHE A 51 20.47 12.21 -3.73
C PHE A 51 19.62 11.80 -2.53
N ALA A 52 20.10 11.99 -1.30
CA ALA A 52 19.37 11.65 -0.08
C ALA A 52 18.10 12.46 0.09
N ASN A 53 18.20 13.78 -0.07
CA ASN A 53 17.04 14.66 0.01
C ASN A 53 16.00 14.33 -1.06
N ASN A 54 16.44 14.09 -2.29
CA ASN A 54 15.54 13.74 -3.38
C ASN A 54 14.91 12.35 -3.18
N TRP A 55 15.72 11.36 -2.79
CA TRP A 55 15.23 10.02 -2.45
C TRP A 55 14.18 10.08 -1.34
N ASP A 56 14.45 10.81 -0.26
CA ASP A 56 13.51 10.96 0.86
C ASP A 56 12.17 11.53 0.39
N TYR A 57 12.20 12.61 -0.39
CA TYR A 57 10.99 13.22 -0.96
C TYR A 57 10.20 12.25 -1.83
N HIS A 58 10.87 11.57 -2.77
CA HIS A 58 10.20 10.63 -3.67
C HIS A 58 9.70 9.38 -2.96
N ARG A 59 10.43 8.88 -1.96
CA ARG A 59 10.05 7.76 -1.11
C ARG A 59 8.76 8.06 -0.34
N HIS A 60 8.64 9.25 0.25
CA HIS A 60 7.39 9.69 0.89
C HIS A 60 6.21 9.73 -0.09
N LYS A 61 6.42 10.24 -1.32
CA LYS A 61 5.36 10.20 -2.34
C LYS A 61 4.92 8.80 -2.72
N LEU A 62 5.86 7.87 -2.86
CA LEU A 62 5.55 6.46 -3.15
C LEU A 62 4.78 5.82 -1.99
N LEU A 63 5.15 6.15 -0.75
CA LEU A 63 4.44 5.70 0.45
C LEU A 63 2.99 6.20 0.47
N ASP A 64 2.76 7.47 0.19
CA ASP A 64 1.41 8.06 0.17
C ASP A 64 0.53 7.38 -0.90
N GLN A 65 1.09 7.14 -2.09
CA GLN A 65 0.39 6.44 -3.17
C GLN A 65 0.07 4.99 -2.80
N ALA A 66 1.02 4.28 -2.17
CA ALA A 66 0.81 2.92 -1.71
C ALA A 66 -0.26 2.83 -0.61
N LYS A 67 -0.32 3.82 0.30
CA LYS A 67 -1.37 3.94 1.34
C LYS A 67 -2.74 4.18 0.71
N ALA A 68 -2.84 5.11 -0.23
CA ALA A 68 -4.08 5.37 -0.95
C ALA A 68 -4.61 4.13 -1.68
N MET A 69 -3.72 3.35 -2.32
CA MET A 69 -4.11 2.13 -3.03
C MET A 69 -4.55 1.02 -2.08
N GLN A 70 -3.93 0.91 -0.90
CA GLN A 70 -4.37 -0.01 0.15
C GLN A 70 -5.77 0.35 0.66
N GLU A 71 -6.01 1.62 0.99
CA GLU A 71 -7.33 2.08 1.46
C GLU A 71 -8.43 1.81 0.42
N ALA A 72 -8.15 2.05 -0.87
CA ALA A 72 -9.10 1.75 -1.94
C ALA A 72 -9.40 0.25 -2.04
N THR A 73 -8.38 -0.59 -1.86
CA THR A 73 -8.51 -2.05 -1.86
C THR A 73 -9.36 -2.53 -0.67
N GLU A 74 -9.09 -2.01 0.53
CA GLU A 74 -9.83 -2.35 1.76
C GLU A 74 -11.31 -1.94 1.65
N LYS A 75 -11.59 -0.71 1.20
CA LYS A 75 -12.96 -0.23 0.95
C LYS A 75 -13.70 -1.08 -0.08
N THR A 76 -13.00 -1.56 -1.09
CA THR A 76 -13.59 -2.44 -2.12
C THR A 76 -13.98 -3.78 -1.50
N VAL A 77 -13.11 -4.39 -0.70
CA VAL A 77 -13.39 -5.65 -0.01
C VAL A 77 -14.57 -5.50 0.96
N GLU A 78 -14.61 -4.43 1.76
CA GLU A 78 -15.74 -4.14 2.66
C GLU A 78 -17.06 -3.99 1.90
N ALA A 79 -17.08 -3.17 0.84
CA ALA A 79 -18.29 -2.92 0.06
C ALA A 79 -18.86 -4.22 -0.55
N PHE A 80 -17.99 -5.12 -1.02
CA PHE A 80 -18.43 -6.40 -1.55
C PHE A 80 -18.90 -7.37 -0.47
N GLY A 81 -18.21 -7.44 0.67
CA GLY A 81 -18.65 -8.25 1.82
C GLY A 81 -20.01 -7.81 2.37
N ASP A 82 -20.26 -6.51 2.43
CA ASP A 82 -21.55 -5.93 2.83
C ASP A 82 -22.67 -6.28 1.85
N LEU A 83 -22.38 -6.19 0.54
CA LEU A 83 -23.30 -6.56 -0.53
C LEU A 83 -23.69 -8.04 -0.44
N GLU A 84 -22.70 -8.91 -0.26
CA GLU A 84 -22.90 -10.35 -0.16
C GLU A 84 -23.69 -10.73 1.11
N THR A 85 -23.40 -10.07 2.23
CA THR A 85 -24.16 -10.24 3.49
C THR A 85 -25.62 -9.83 3.32
N LYS A 86 -25.88 -8.67 2.70
CA LYS A 86 -27.26 -8.21 2.42
C LYS A 86 -28.00 -9.20 1.52
N LEU A 87 -27.39 -9.60 0.42
CA LEU A 87 -28.01 -10.52 -0.53
C LEU A 87 -28.28 -11.91 0.09
N SER A 88 -27.35 -12.42 0.89
CA SER A 88 -27.52 -13.69 1.62
C SER A 88 -28.64 -13.61 2.66
N SER A 89 -28.77 -12.46 3.34
CA SER A 89 -29.83 -12.20 4.31
C SER A 89 -31.21 -12.17 3.65
N ASP A 90 -31.33 -11.46 2.52
CA ASP A 90 -32.57 -11.37 1.74
C ASP A 90 -33.00 -12.74 1.19
N LEU A 91 -32.06 -13.52 0.66
CA LEU A 91 -32.32 -14.89 0.19
C LEU A 91 -32.79 -15.82 1.31
N LYS A 92 -32.16 -15.75 2.50
CA LYS A 92 -32.58 -16.54 3.68
C LYS A 92 -33.93 -16.10 4.24
N GLY A 93 -34.26 -14.81 4.14
CA GLY A 93 -35.56 -14.26 4.54
C GLY A 93 -36.69 -14.64 3.56
N SER A 94 -36.40 -14.72 2.27
CA SER A 94 -37.34 -15.10 1.21
C SER A 94 -37.73 -16.58 1.23
N GLY A 95 -36.92 -17.47 1.81
CA GLY A 95 -37.20 -18.91 1.90
C GLY A 95 -38.10 -19.33 3.07
N LYS A 96 -38.62 -18.38 3.86
CA LYS A 96 -39.44 -18.62 5.06
C LYS A 96 -40.94 -18.33 4.88
N LYS A 97 -41.43 -18.21 3.65
CA LYS A 97 -42.86 -18.08 3.31
C LYS A 97 -43.31 -19.21 2.42
#